data_AF-A0A5C9C5M7-F1
#
_entry.id   AF-A0A5C9C5M7-F1
#
_cell.length_a   1.000
_cell.length_b   1.000
_cell.length_c   1.000
_cell.angle_alpha   90.00
_cell.angle_beta   90.00
_cell.angle_gamma   90.00
#
_symmetry.space_group_name_H-M   'P 1'
#
loop_
_entity.id
_entity.type
_entity.pdbx_description
1 polymer ?
#
loop_
_entity_poly.entity_id
_entity_poly.type
_entity_poly.pdbx_seq_one_letter_code
_entity_poly.pdbx_strand_id
1 'polypeptide(L)'
;MINSAYYNKLFWEGSVTSLEGQAPSAAEGGVAGNGDPSVMEMRLRFIPEYVESFKKVFGAEWPRMNDAYRAIAAYERTVVSDATKVPFDRYAKGDKKALNASQVAGMKLFNGKAGCVQCHNGALASDQKFYDTGLPDFPGFKDDPLYQVTHRWEHYQKGVPEQKYRTADMDYGLYYITKNPKDVGKFRTPSLREVKYTAPYMHNGIFATLQEVVDFYDRGGGKGTNKTPLLKPLKLSAQEKKDLIAFIEALSMTEPLIHDDPKLPGDYQPLPAPVK
;
A
#
# COMPACT_ATOMS: atom_id res chain seq x y z
N MET A 1 -2.89 2.65 -4.46
CA MET A 1 -3.13 2.78 -5.91
C MET A 1 -2.42 3.99 -6.48
N ILE A 2 -2.63 5.20 -5.95
CA ILE A 2 -1.99 6.41 -6.49
C ILE A 2 -0.46 6.23 -6.58
N ASN A 3 0.11 6.57 -7.75
CA ASN A 3 1.54 6.44 -8.08
C ASN A 3 2.11 5.01 -8.07
N SER A 4 1.27 3.96 -7.99
CA SER A 4 1.76 2.56 -7.91
C SER A 4 2.56 2.12 -9.13
N ALA A 5 2.31 2.73 -10.30
CA ALA A 5 3.04 2.47 -11.53
C ALA A 5 4.54 2.78 -11.45
N TYR A 6 4.96 3.62 -10.51
CA TYR A 6 6.37 3.95 -10.27
C TYR A 6 7.06 3.00 -9.29
N TYR A 7 6.35 1.99 -8.76
CA TYR A 7 6.93 1.03 -7.83
C TYR A 7 7.62 -0.09 -8.59
N ASN A 8 8.81 -0.47 -8.15
CA ASN A 8 9.55 -1.60 -8.70
C ASN A 8 8.98 -2.94 -8.22
N LYS A 9 8.38 -2.94 -7.02
CA LYS A 9 7.72 -4.08 -6.40
C LYS A 9 6.44 -3.62 -5.70
N LEU A 10 5.37 -4.36 -5.91
CA LEU A 10 4.03 -4.14 -5.38
C LEU A 10 3.77 -5.00 -4.14
N PHE A 11 2.68 -4.70 -3.44
CA PHE A 11 2.39 -5.18 -2.10
C PHE A 11 3.43 -4.73 -1.05
N TRP A 12 3.20 -5.08 0.21
CA TRP A 12 4.07 -4.71 1.33
C TRP A 12 5.33 -5.57 1.40
N GLU A 13 5.22 -6.85 1.04
CA GLU A 13 6.31 -7.81 0.98
C GLU A 13 7.07 -7.81 -0.35
N GLY A 14 6.58 -7.08 -1.36
CA GLY A 14 7.25 -6.96 -2.65
C GLY A 14 7.11 -8.20 -3.54
N SER A 15 5.99 -8.90 -3.45
CA SER A 15 5.75 -10.20 -4.09
C SER A 15 5.54 -10.12 -5.60
N VAL A 16 5.17 -8.96 -6.13
CA VAL A 16 4.83 -8.78 -7.55
C VAL A 16 5.59 -7.60 -8.14
N THR A 17 5.99 -7.70 -9.41
CA THR A 17 6.85 -6.73 -10.10
C THR A 17 6.14 -5.92 -11.19
N SER A 18 4.86 -6.18 -11.45
CA SER A 18 4.06 -5.44 -12.43
C SER A 18 2.61 -5.29 -11.99
N LEU A 19 1.95 -4.24 -12.46
CA LEU A 19 0.53 -4.02 -12.23
C LEU A 19 -0.33 -5.14 -12.85
N GLU A 20 0.09 -5.65 -14.01
CA GLU A 20 -0.55 -6.79 -14.68
C GLU A 20 -0.47 -8.08 -13.85
N GLY A 21 0.58 -8.28 -13.06
CA GLY A 21 0.67 -9.41 -12.13
C GLY A 21 -0.08 -9.16 -10.82
N GLN A 22 -0.26 -7.89 -10.45
CA GLN A 22 -0.85 -7.52 -9.16
C GLN A 22 -2.37 -7.64 -9.22
N ALA A 23 -2.99 -7.22 -10.31
CA ALA A 23 -4.44 -7.30 -10.51
C ALA A 23 -5.00 -8.73 -10.33
N PRO A 24 -4.49 -9.79 -10.99
CA PRO A 24 -4.96 -11.16 -10.74
C PRO A 24 -4.66 -11.62 -9.32
N SER A 25 -3.49 -11.28 -8.76
CA SER A 25 -3.13 -11.66 -7.38
C SER A 25 -4.14 -11.14 -6.35
N ALA A 26 -4.72 -9.96 -6.59
CA ALA A 26 -5.76 -9.38 -5.74
C ALA A 26 -7.16 -9.94 -6.04
N ALA A 27 -7.51 -10.06 -7.33
CA ALA A 27 -8.83 -10.53 -7.76
C ALA A 27 -9.10 -11.99 -7.37
N GLU A 28 -8.08 -12.83 -7.43
CA GLU A 28 -8.21 -14.28 -7.21
C GLU A 28 -7.81 -14.70 -5.79
N GLY A 29 -7.20 -13.82 -5.00
CA GLY A 29 -6.73 -14.12 -3.65
C GLY A 29 -7.88 -14.51 -2.70
N GLY A 30 -7.71 -15.62 -1.98
CA GLY A 30 -8.80 -16.26 -1.22
C GLY A 30 -9.39 -15.46 -0.06
N VAL A 31 -8.66 -14.48 0.48
CA VAL A 31 -9.15 -13.54 1.52
C VAL A 31 -9.35 -12.13 0.97
N ALA A 32 -9.18 -11.95 -0.34
CA ALA A 32 -9.34 -10.68 -1.05
C ALA A 32 -10.54 -10.79 -2.00
N GLY A 33 -10.32 -10.78 -3.32
CA GLY A 33 -11.41 -10.88 -4.29
C GLY A 33 -12.08 -12.26 -4.32
N ASN A 34 -11.35 -13.32 -3.98
CA ASN A 34 -11.80 -14.73 -4.01
C ASN A 34 -12.54 -15.10 -5.32
N GLY A 35 -12.11 -14.47 -6.43
CA GLY A 35 -12.73 -14.62 -7.74
C GLY A 35 -12.18 -15.82 -8.48
N ASP A 36 -13.07 -16.66 -9.02
CA ASP A 36 -12.68 -17.65 -10.02
C ASP A 36 -12.55 -16.96 -11.39
N PRO A 37 -11.40 -17.06 -12.07
CA PRO A 37 -11.16 -16.35 -13.32
C PRO A 37 -12.13 -16.78 -14.44
N SER A 38 -12.59 -18.03 -14.45
CA SER A 38 -13.56 -18.53 -15.44
C SER A 38 -14.93 -17.92 -15.21
N VAL A 39 -15.35 -17.77 -13.95
CA VAL A 39 -16.62 -17.11 -13.59
C VAL A 39 -16.56 -15.62 -13.90
N MET A 40 -15.45 -14.95 -13.57
CA MET A 40 -15.26 -13.53 -13.90
C MET A 40 -15.29 -13.30 -15.41
N GLU A 41 -14.59 -14.13 -16.19
CA GLU A 41 -14.59 -14.05 -17.65
C GLU A 41 -16.00 -14.25 -18.23
N MET A 42 -16.71 -15.28 -17.77
CA MET A 42 -18.06 -15.58 -18.22
C MET A 42 -19.03 -14.42 -17.94
N ARG A 43 -18.92 -13.77 -16.78
CA ARG A 43 -19.72 -12.58 -16.46
C ARG A 43 -19.46 -11.42 -17.40
N LEU A 44 -18.20 -11.15 -17.76
CA LEU A 44 -17.86 -10.11 -18.74
C LEU A 44 -18.45 -10.40 -20.12
N ARG A 45 -18.51 -11.67 -20.52
CA ARG A 45 -19.06 -12.09 -21.83
C ARG A 45 -20.59 -11.94 -21.92
N PHE A 46 -21.30 -11.88 -20.79
CA PHE A 46 -22.75 -11.67 -20.78
C PHE A 46 -23.16 -10.19 -20.94
N ILE A 47 -22.20 -9.27 -21.00
CA ILE A 47 -22.47 -7.84 -21.11
C ILE A 47 -22.06 -7.40 -22.53
N PRO A 48 -23.02 -7.15 -23.44
CA PRO A 48 -22.75 -6.81 -24.84
C PRO A 48 -21.78 -5.63 -25.01
N GLU A 49 -21.90 -4.62 -24.17
CA GLU A 49 -21.05 -3.42 -24.18
C GLU A 49 -19.60 -3.74 -23.83
N TYR A 50 -19.35 -4.70 -22.93
CA TYR A 50 -17.99 -5.19 -22.69
C TYR A 50 -17.48 -6.02 -23.85
N VAL A 51 -18.31 -6.86 -24.49
CA VAL A 51 -17.89 -7.60 -25.68
C VAL A 51 -17.44 -6.64 -26.79
N GLU A 52 -18.24 -5.61 -27.07
CA GLU A 52 -17.89 -4.58 -28.05
C GLU A 52 -16.61 -3.81 -27.64
N SER A 53 -16.51 -3.39 -26.38
CA SER A 53 -15.36 -2.63 -25.89
C SER A 53 -14.07 -3.45 -25.95
N PHE A 54 -14.09 -4.73 -25.57
CA PHE A 54 -12.92 -5.60 -25.66
C PHE A 54 -12.52 -5.88 -27.10
N LYS A 55 -13.49 -6.06 -28.01
CA LYS A 55 -13.21 -6.18 -29.44
C LYS A 55 -12.55 -4.92 -30.00
N LYS A 56 -13.04 -3.74 -29.61
CA LYS A 56 -12.50 -2.45 -30.04
C LYS A 56 -11.08 -2.20 -29.53
N VAL A 57 -10.80 -2.50 -28.26
CA VAL A 57 -9.52 -2.18 -27.61
C VAL A 57 -8.46 -3.27 -27.86
N PHE A 58 -8.85 -4.54 -27.80
CA PHE A 58 -7.93 -5.68 -27.83
C PHE A 58 -8.03 -6.53 -29.10
N GLY A 59 -9.02 -6.28 -29.98
CA GLY A 59 -9.30 -7.14 -31.13
C GLY A 59 -9.83 -8.52 -30.75
N ALA A 60 -10.24 -8.72 -29.50
CA ALA A 60 -10.72 -9.99 -28.99
C ALA A 60 -12.19 -10.23 -29.42
N GLU A 61 -12.52 -11.44 -29.87
CA GLU A 61 -13.90 -11.80 -30.21
C GLU A 61 -14.81 -11.76 -28.98
N TRP A 62 -14.26 -12.12 -27.82
CA TRP A 62 -14.93 -12.14 -26.52
C TRP A 62 -13.98 -11.62 -25.43
N PRO A 63 -14.49 -11.02 -24.33
CA PRO A 63 -13.68 -10.63 -23.19
C PRO A 63 -12.86 -11.78 -22.61
N ARG A 64 -11.59 -11.48 -22.29
CA ARG A 64 -10.64 -12.39 -21.64
C ARG A 64 -10.09 -11.75 -20.38
N MET A 65 -9.93 -12.51 -19.30
CA MET A 65 -9.46 -11.94 -18.03
C MET A 65 -8.06 -11.31 -18.14
N ASN A 66 -7.17 -11.90 -18.94
CA ASN A 66 -5.85 -11.30 -19.19
C ASN A 66 -5.94 -9.90 -19.82
N ASP A 67 -6.90 -9.67 -20.72
CA ASP A 67 -7.13 -8.34 -21.30
C ASP A 67 -7.75 -7.38 -20.27
N ALA A 68 -8.63 -7.89 -19.39
CA ALA A 68 -9.19 -7.11 -18.29
C ALA A 68 -8.09 -6.65 -17.31
N TYR A 69 -7.18 -7.53 -16.91
CA TYR A 69 -6.04 -7.17 -16.05
C TYR A 69 -5.09 -6.18 -16.72
N ARG A 70 -4.89 -6.28 -18.04
CA ARG A 70 -4.14 -5.25 -18.81
C ARG A 70 -4.85 -3.91 -18.84
N ALA A 71 -6.18 -3.90 -18.98
CA ALA A 71 -6.98 -2.68 -18.94
C ALA A 71 -6.89 -2.00 -17.56
N ILE A 72 -7.02 -2.78 -16.47
CA ILE A 72 -6.84 -2.31 -15.10
C ILE A 72 -5.44 -1.72 -14.93
N ALA A 73 -4.40 -2.47 -15.27
CA ALA A 73 -3.02 -2.00 -15.16
C ALA A 73 -2.75 -0.74 -16.00
N ALA A 74 -3.39 -0.59 -17.17
CA ALA A 74 -3.29 0.62 -17.98
C ALA A 74 -3.97 1.81 -17.29
N TYR A 75 -5.15 1.62 -16.71
CA TYR A 75 -5.83 2.65 -15.93
C TYR A 75 -5.01 3.08 -14.70
N GLU A 76 -4.48 2.12 -13.93
CA GLU A 76 -3.66 2.38 -12.74
C GLU A 76 -2.43 3.26 -13.04
N ARG A 77 -1.86 3.17 -14.25
CA ARG A 77 -0.76 4.05 -14.71
C ARG A 77 -1.17 5.50 -14.88
N THR A 78 -2.46 5.77 -15.02
CA THR A 78 -3.02 7.13 -15.11
C THR A 78 -3.32 7.73 -13.73
N VAL A 79 -3.42 6.89 -12.69
CA VAL A 79 -3.73 7.31 -11.31
C VAL A 79 -2.46 7.81 -10.63
N VAL A 80 -2.05 9.03 -10.98
CA VAL A 80 -0.84 9.69 -10.47
C VAL A 80 -1.15 11.02 -9.82
N SER A 81 -0.35 11.42 -8.83
CA SER A 81 -0.47 12.73 -8.20
C SER A 81 -0.18 13.85 -9.19
N ASP A 82 -0.99 14.91 -9.15
CA ASP A 82 -0.70 16.15 -9.86
C ASP A 82 0.33 16.97 -9.08
N ALA A 83 1.57 16.98 -9.55
CA ALA A 83 2.68 17.71 -8.93
C ALA A 83 2.43 19.23 -8.81
N THR A 84 1.49 19.81 -9.57
CA THR A 84 1.10 21.22 -9.41
C THR A 84 0.19 21.46 -8.21
N LYS A 85 -0.41 20.40 -7.67
CA LYS A 85 -1.27 20.43 -6.48
C LYS A 85 -0.58 19.91 -5.22
N VAL A 86 0.64 19.37 -5.33
CA VAL A 86 1.44 18.94 -4.19
C VAL A 86 2.31 20.10 -3.69
N PRO A 87 2.10 20.61 -2.45
CA PRO A 87 2.85 21.76 -1.93
C PRO A 87 4.37 21.57 -1.95
N PHE A 88 4.86 20.38 -1.58
CA PHE A 88 6.29 20.09 -1.64
C PHE A 88 6.86 20.13 -3.06
N ASP A 89 6.12 19.63 -4.07
CA ASP A 89 6.62 19.59 -5.45
C ASP A 89 6.69 20.99 -6.05
N ARG A 90 5.71 21.85 -5.77
CA ARG A 90 5.76 23.28 -6.11
C ARG A 90 6.96 23.96 -5.46
N TYR A 91 7.19 23.69 -4.18
CA TYR A 91 8.33 24.24 -3.44
C TYR A 91 9.67 23.79 -4.01
N ALA A 92 9.79 22.50 -4.38
CA ALA A 92 10.96 21.93 -5.02
C ALA A 92 11.22 22.54 -6.41
N LYS A 93 10.16 22.91 -7.14
CA LYS A 93 10.23 23.64 -8.43
C LYS A 93 10.51 25.14 -8.29
N GLY A 94 10.63 25.67 -7.08
CA GLY A 94 11.06 27.06 -6.82
C GLY A 94 10.02 27.96 -6.17
N ASP A 95 8.76 27.53 -6.04
CA ASP A 95 7.73 28.30 -5.34
C ASP A 95 7.93 28.24 -3.83
N LYS A 96 8.78 29.12 -3.29
CA LYS A 96 9.12 29.15 -1.86
C LYS A 96 7.94 29.46 -0.94
N LYS A 97 6.81 29.94 -1.48
CA LYS A 97 5.59 30.20 -0.73
C LYS A 97 4.65 28.99 -0.67
N ALA A 98 4.94 27.93 -1.43
CA ALA A 98 4.13 26.71 -1.41
C ALA A 98 4.22 25.94 -0.08
N LEU A 99 5.31 26.13 0.68
CA LEU A 99 5.41 25.63 2.06
C LEU A 99 5.35 26.80 3.05
N ASN A 100 4.60 26.62 4.12
CA ASN A 100 4.61 27.52 5.26
C ASN A 100 5.82 27.27 6.19
N ALA A 101 6.00 28.11 7.21
CA ALA A 101 7.15 28.03 8.11
C ALA A 101 7.26 26.69 8.86
N SER A 102 6.13 26.13 9.30
CA SER A 102 6.08 24.84 10.00
C SER A 102 6.47 23.69 9.06
N GLN A 103 5.98 23.69 7.83
CA GLN A 103 6.36 22.70 6.80
C GLN A 103 7.85 22.80 6.43
N VAL A 104 8.41 24.00 6.35
CA VAL A 104 9.85 24.18 6.10
C VAL A 104 10.68 23.68 7.29
N ALA A 105 10.24 23.93 8.53
CA ALA A 105 10.89 23.40 9.73
C ALA A 105 10.83 21.86 9.75
N GLY A 106 9.66 21.29 9.44
CA GLY A 106 9.45 19.84 9.31
C GLY A 106 10.34 19.20 8.25
N MET A 107 10.49 19.85 7.09
CA MET A 107 11.41 19.39 6.04
C MET A 107 12.86 19.34 6.53
N LYS A 108 13.30 20.32 7.32
CA LYS A 108 14.65 20.32 7.91
C LYS A 108 14.82 19.19 8.93
N LEU A 109 13.80 18.91 9.73
CA LEU A 109 13.81 17.79 10.67
C LEU A 109 13.87 16.45 9.92
N PHE A 110 13.01 16.28 8.91
CA PHE A 110 12.93 15.08 8.06
C PHE A 110 14.28 14.73 7.41
N ASN A 111 14.98 15.75 6.90
CA ASN A 111 16.30 15.61 6.27
C ASN A 111 17.48 15.62 7.26
N GLY A 112 17.23 15.94 8.53
CA GLY A 112 18.24 16.16 9.55
C GLY A 112 17.97 15.31 10.78
N LYS A 113 17.63 15.96 11.90
CA LYS A 113 17.49 15.35 13.23
C LYS A 113 16.59 14.10 13.25
N ALA A 114 15.45 14.12 12.54
CA ALA A 114 14.51 13.01 12.51
C ALA A 114 14.97 11.87 11.58
N GLY A 115 15.84 12.16 10.60
CA GLY A 115 16.48 11.14 9.75
C GLY A 115 15.54 10.37 8.81
N CYS A 116 14.28 10.77 8.66
CA CYS A 116 13.28 10.06 7.87
C CYS A 116 13.70 9.86 6.41
N VAL A 117 14.49 10.80 5.86
CA VAL A 117 15.03 10.74 4.48
C VAL A 117 15.91 9.51 4.22
N GLN A 118 16.44 8.86 5.25
CA GLN A 118 17.29 7.67 5.10
C GLN A 118 16.56 6.52 4.38
N CYS A 119 15.24 6.41 4.58
CA CYS A 119 14.39 5.44 3.89
C CYS A 119 13.37 6.13 2.98
N HIS A 120 12.89 7.33 3.34
CA HIS A 120 11.88 8.04 2.57
C HIS A 120 12.51 9.14 1.70
N ASN A 121 13.03 8.76 0.53
CA ASN A 121 13.73 9.66 -0.39
C ASN A 121 13.27 9.51 -1.85
N GLY A 122 13.85 10.34 -2.73
CA GLY A 122 13.51 10.34 -4.16
C GLY A 122 12.10 10.83 -4.46
N ALA A 123 11.68 10.68 -5.72
CA ALA A 123 10.40 11.22 -6.21
C ALA A 123 9.17 10.65 -5.48
N LEU A 124 9.26 9.41 -5.00
CA LEU A 124 8.20 8.73 -4.26
C LEU A 124 8.28 8.94 -2.74
N ALA A 125 9.27 9.67 -2.22
CA ALA A 125 9.56 9.68 -0.77
C ALA A 125 9.62 8.23 -0.20
N SER A 126 10.31 7.35 -0.92
CA SER A 126 10.55 5.95 -0.60
C SER A 126 11.74 5.43 -1.40
N ASP A 127 12.65 4.77 -0.71
CA ASP A 127 13.75 4.02 -1.30
C ASP A 127 13.34 2.63 -1.82
N GLN A 128 12.09 2.23 -1.56
CA GLN A 128 11.50 0.92 -1.87
C GLN A 128 12.31 -0.29 -1.36
N LYS A 129 13.18 -0.10 -0.37
CA LYS A 129 13.92 -1.18 0.31
C LYS A 129 13.08 -1.76 1.45
N PHE A 130 13.57 -2.84 2.06
CA PHE A 130 12.84 -3.61 3.05
C PHE A 130 13.48 -3.48 4.43
N TYR A 131 12.69 -3.07 5.41
CA TYR A 131 13.12 -2.85 6.78
C TYR A 131 12.10 -3.40 7.77
N ASP A 132 12.60 -3.93 8.89
CA ASP A 132 11.78 -4.24 10.05
C ASP A 132 11.88 -3.05 11.02
N THR A 133 10.73 -2.45 11.34
CA THR A 133 10.63 -1.32 12.26
C THR A 133 10.36 -1.77 13.70
N GLY A 134 10.19 -3.08 13.93
CA GLY A 134 9.72 -3.66 15.18
C GLY A 134 8.27 -3.29 15.48
N LEU A 135 7.44 -3.11 14.44
CA LEU A 135 6.03 -2.73 14.63
C LEU A 135 5.34 -3.77 15.52
N PRO A 136 4.56 -3.35 16.54
CA PRO A 136 3.78 -4.29 17.32
C PRO A 136 2.74 -5.00 16.45
N ASP A 137 2.44 -6.25 16.80
CA ASP A 137 1.43 -7.05 16.14
C ASP A 137 0.03 -6.46 16.34
N PHE A 138 -0.87 -6.78 15.41
CA PHE A 138 -2.25 -6.36 15.51
C PHE A 138 -2.93 -7.06 16.71
N PRO A 139 -3.56 -6.32 17.65
CA PRO A 139 -4.13 -6.90 18.86
C PRO A 139 -5.21 -7.96 18.59
N GLY A 140 -5.92 -7.87 17.46
CA GLY A 140 -7.04 -8.75 17.12
C GLY A 140 -6.68 -10.23 17.06
N PHE A 141 -5.40 -10.61 16.90
CA PHE A 141 -5.03 -12.03 16.96
C PHE A 141 -5.40 -12.69 18.30
N LYS A 142 -5.47 -11.94 19.40
CA LYS A 142 -5.82 -12.51 20.71
C LYS A 142 -7.30 -12.83 20.84
N ASP A 143 -8.15 -11.99 20.28
CA ASP A 143 -9.57 -11.93 20.63
C ASP A 143 -10.51 -12.19 19.44
N ASP A 144 -9.98 -12.27 18.21
CA ASP A 144 -10.77 -12.49 16.99
C ASP A 144 -10.42 -13.84 16.31
N PRO A 145 -11.27 -14.88 16.46
CA PRO A 145 -11.07 -16.17 15.82
C PRO A 145 -11.04 -16.11 14.29
N LEU A 146 -11.80 -15.19 13.67
CA LEU A 146 -11.81 -15.05 12.22
C LEU A 146 -10.49 -14.45 11.74
N TYR A 147 -9.94 -13.47 12.47
CA TYR A 147 -8.60 -12.97 12.22
C TYR A 147 -7.55 -14.09 12.34
N GLN A 148 -7.62 -14.91 13.40
CA GLN A 148 -6.68 -16.02 13.59
C GLN A 148 -6.72 -17.02 12.43
N VAL A 149 -7.91 -17.43 11.99
CA VAL A 149 -8.09 -18.37 10.87
C VAL A 149 -7.56 -17.76 9.57
N THR A 150 -7.92 -16.49 9.30
CA THR A 150 -7.48 -15.75 8.11
C THR A 150 -5.96 -15.60 8.08
N HIS A 151 -5.34 -15.21 9.19
CA HIS A 151 -3.88 -15.05 9.31
C HIS A 151 -3.14 -16.36 9.07
N ARG A 152 -3.63 -17.46 9.65
CA ARG A 152 -3.07 -18.80 9.44
C ARG A 152 -3.20 -19.25 7.97
N TRP A 153 -4.35 -18.97 7.35
CA TRP A 153 -4.56 -19.23 5.94
C TRP A 153 -3.60 -18.43 5.06
N GLU A 154 -3.42 -17.14 5.35
CA GLU A 154 -2.44 -16.27 4.67
C GLU A 154 -1.02 -16.83 4.76
N HIS A 155 -0.57 -17.24 5.95
CA HIS A 155 0.73 -17.89 6.09
C HIS A 155 0.82 -19.19 5.29
N TYR A 156 -0.21 -20.04 5.33
CA TYR A 156 -0.23 -21.29 4.58
C TYR A 156 -0.12 -21.07 3.07
N GLN A 157 -0.97 -20.20 2.49
CA GLN A 157 -0.95 -19.92 1.05
C GLN A 157 0.35 -19.24 0.60
N LYS A 158 0.99 -18.46 1.48
CA LYS A 158 2.31 -17.87 1.23
C LYS A 158 3.44 -18.89 1.42
N GLY A 159 3.16 -20.16 1.67
CA GLY A 159 4.14 -21.25 1.76
C GLY A 159 4.99 -21.18 3.03
N VAL A 160 4.39 -20.80 4.16
CA VAL A 160 5.01 -20.96 5.47
C VAL A 160 4.82 -22.40 5.95
N PRO A 161 5.85 -23.07 6.52
CA PRO A 161 5.69 -24.43 7.03
C PRO A 161 4.66 -24.52 8.16
N GLU A 162 3.93 -25.64 8.24
CA GLU A 162 2.88 -25.90 9.23
C GLU A 162 3.34 -25.70 10.68
N GLN A 163 4.53 -26.20 10.99
CA GLN A 163 5.15 -26.07 12.32
C GLN A 163 5.36 -24.61 12.73
N LYS A 164 5.43 -23.68 11.77
CA LYS A 164 5.66 -22.25 11.99
C LYS A 164 4.35 -21.46 12.00
N TYR A 165 3.48 -21.64 11.01
CA TYR A 165 2.25 -20.83 10.95
C TYR A 165 1.21 -21.20 12.00
N ARG A 166 1.24 -22.42 12.54
CA ARG A 166 0.30 -22.84 13.60
C ARG A 166 0.45 -22.04 14.90
N THR A 167 1.57 -21.36 15.10
CA THR A 167 1.83 -20.54 16.28
C THR A 167 2.21 -19.09 15.90
N ALA A 168 2.05 -18.71 14.63
CA ALA A 168 2.38 -17.37 14.17
C ALA A 168 1.26 -16.39 14.51
N ASP A 169 1.59 -15.33 15.22
CA ASP A 169 0.75 -14.19 15.58
C ASP A 169 1.14 -12.90 14.85
N MET A 170 2.32 -12.87 14.24
CA MET A 170 2.84 -11.75 13.46
C MET A 170 2.78 -11.98 11.94
N ASP A 171 2.78 -10.89 11.16
CA ASP A 171 3.00 -10.90 9.71
C ASP A 171 4.51 -11.05 9.42
N TYR A 172 4.88 -11.97 8.53
CA TYR A 172 6.29 -12.25 8.22
C TYR A 172 6.87 -11.39 7.11
N GLY A 173 6.06 -10.61 6.39
CA GLY A 173 6.53 -9.67 5.36
C GLY A 173 7.41 -10.33 4.29
N LEU A 174 8.58 -9.76 4.02
CA LEU A 174 9.52 -10.18 2.97
C LEU A 174 9.89 -11.68 3.04
N TYR A 175 9.83 -12.30 4.22
CA TYR A 175 10.03 -13.75 4.39
C TYR A 175 9.09 -14.59 3.50
N TYR A 176 7.88 -14.12 3.20
CA TYR A 176 6.97 -14.82 2.30
C TYR A 176 7.60 -15.12 0.94
N ILE A 177 8.54 -14.29 0.51
CA ILE A 177 9.26 -14.42 -0.76
C ILE A 177 10.63 -15.05 -0.57
N THR A 178 11.43 -14.56 0.38
CA THR A 178 12.83 -14.97 0.50
C THR A 178 13.02 -16.27 1.27
N LYS A 179 12.05 -16.64 2.12
CA LYS A 179 12.14 -17.75 3.09
C LYS A 179 13.33 -17.65 4.04
N ASN A 180 13.99 -16.50 4.11
CA ASN A 180 15.13 -16.26 4.99
C ASN A 180 14.64 -15.74 6.35
N PRO A 181 14.92 -16.45 7.47
CA PRO A 181 14.50 -16.01 8.80
C PRO A 181 14.93 -14.58 9.18
N LYS A 182 16.03 -14.07 8.60
CA LYS A 182 16.50 -12.69 8.80
C LYS A 182 15.64 -11.62 8.12
N ASP A 183 14.67 -12.02 7.31
CA ASP A 183 13.74 -11.13 6.61
C ASP A 183 12.33 -11.10 7.23
N VAL A 184 12.10 -11.89 8.28
CA VAL A 184 10.85 -11.85 9.05
C VAL A 184 10.63 -10.43 9.59
N GLY A 185 9.44 -9.89 9.36
CA GLY A 185 9.02 -8.56 9.81
C GLY A 185 9.52 -7.41 8.93
N LYS A 186 10.29 -7.69 7.87
CA LYS A 186 10.72 -6.64 6.94
C LYS A 186 9.63 -6.36 5.92
N PHE A 187 9.29 -5.09 5.76
CA PHE A 187 8.36 -4.62 4.75
C PHE A 187 8.99 -3.53 3.89
N ARG A 188 8.51 -3.40 2.66
CA ARG A 188 8.92 -2.34 1.76
C ARG A 188 8.58 -0.98 2.37
N THR A 189 9.53 -0.04 2.34
CA THR A 189 9.27 1.36 2.68
C THR A 189 8.11 1.89 1.81
N PRO A 190 6.93 2.23 2.39
CA PRO A 190 5.84 2.78 1.60
C PRO A 190 6.17 4.20 1.13
N SER A 191 5.56 4.63 0.03
CA SER A 191 5.62 6.04 -0.38
C SER A 191 4.90 6.91 0.64
N LEU A 192 5.43 8.11 0.89
CA LEU A 192 4.72 9.15 1.66
C LEU A 192 3.89 10.09 0.77
N ARG A 193 3.83 9.84 -0.54
CA ARG A 193 2.93 10.58 -1.44
C ARG A 193 1.49 10.24 -1.07
N GLU A 194 0.65 11.27 -1.01
CA GLU A 194 -0.77 11.17 -0.62
C GLU A 194 -1.04 10.63 0.79
N VAL A 195 -0.01 10.50 1.64
CA VAL A 195 -0.12 9.89 2.98
C VAL A 195 -1.15 10.59 3.87
N LYS A 196 -1.44 11.86 3.63
CA LYS A 196 -2.49 12.64 4.32
C LYS A 196 -3.87 11.98 4.25
N TYR A 197 -4.14 11.18 3.20
CA TYR A 197 -5.46 10.63 2.89
C TYR A 197 -5.54 9.11 3.05
N THR A 198 -4.52 8.45 3.58
CA THR A 198 -4.40 6.98 3.56
C THR A 198 -4.32 6.36 4.95
N ALA A 199 -4.94 6.99 5.95
CA ALA A 199 -5.13 6.36 7.25
C ALA A 199 -6.06 5.12 7.11
N PRO A 200 -5.90 4.09 7.96
CA PRO A 200 -4.87 3.93 9.00
C PRO A 200 -3.49 3.57 8.41
N TYR A 201 -2.45 3.66 9.23
CA TYR A 201 -1.05 3.55 8.81
C TYR A 201 -0.41 2.22 9.20
N MET A 202 0.73 1.95 8.56
CA MET A 202 1.53 0.72 8.65
C MET A 202 0.88 -0.48 7.97
N HIS A 203 1.62 -1.59 7.82
CA HIS A 203 1.13 -2.77 7.09
C HIS A 203 -0.07 -3.46 7.76
N ASN A 204 -0.22 -3.29 9.08
CA ASN A 204 -1.30 -3.87 9.86
C ASN A 204 -2.35 -2.86 10.33
N GLY A 205 -2.28 -1.59 9.88
CA GLY A 205 -3.26 -0.57 10.19
C GLY A 205 -3.36 -0.16 11.67
N ILE A 206 -2.37 -0.47 12.51
CA ILE A 206 -2.48 -0.27 13.97
C ILE A 206 -2.51 1.21 14.39
N PHE A 207 -2.01 2.12 13.57
CA PHE A 207 -2.00 3.56 13.88
C PHE A 207 -3.07 4.29 13.08
N ALA A 208 -3.98 4.96 13.77
CA ALA A 208 -5.04 5.76 13.16
C ALA A 208 -4.54 7.13 12.69
N THR A 209 -3.47 7.67 13.31
CA THR A 209 -3.01 9.04 13.06
C THR A 209 -1.52 9.11 12.71
N LEU A 210 -1.13 10.14 11.94
CA LEU A 210 0.30 10.44 11.71
C LEU A 210 1.02 10.79 13.02
N GLN A 211 0.30 11.30 14.01
CA GLN A 211 0.87 11.57 15.33
C GLN A 211 1.38 10.29 15.99
N GLU A 212 0.59 9.20 15.97
CA GLU A 212 1.00 7.89 16.50
C GLU A 212 2.18 7.30 15.72
N VAL A 213 2.19 7.47 14.38
CA VAL A 213 3.32 7.05 13.53
C VAL A 213 4.60 7.80 13.94
N VAL A 214 4.53 9.13 14.06
CA VAL A 214 5.68 9.95 14.46
C VAL A 214 6.14 9.61 15.88
N ASP A 215 5.22 9.37 16.81
CA ASP A 215 5.54 8.95 18.18
C ASP A 215 6.22 7.57 18.21
N PHE A 216 5.79 6.65 17.35
CA PHE A 216 6.42 5.34 17.17
C PHE A 216 7.85 5.44 16.66
N TYR A 217 8.12 6.31 15.67
CA TYR A 217 9.48 6.51 15.18
C TYR A 217 10.35 7.35 16.12
N ASP A 218 9.78 8.32 16.85
CA ASP A 218 10.49 9.14 17.83
C ASP A 218 11.07 8.32 18.99
N ARG A 219 10.40 7.23 19.39
CA ARG A 219 10.93 6.27 20.36
C ARG A 219 11.90 5.23 19.78
N GLY A 220 12.22 5.32 18.48
CA GLY A 220 13.15 4.43 17.78
C GLY A 220 12.50 3.15 17.22
N GLY A 221 11.22 3.20 16.87
CA GLY A 221 10.44 2.04 16.43
C GLY A 221 9.97 1.19 17.61
N GLY A 222 9.69 -0.09 17.36
CA GLY A 222 9.33 -1.03 18.42
C GLY A 222 10.41 -2.08 18.66
N LYS A 223 9.99 -3.32 18.91
CA LYS A 223 10.85 -4.44 19.28
C LYS A 223 10.72 -5.53 18.23
N GLY A 224 11.83 -6.08 17.79
CA GLY A 224 11.86 -7.14 16.78
C GLY A 224 13.27 -7.67 16.60
N THR A 225 13.40 -8.98 16.36
CA THR A 225 14.70 -9.65 16.19
C THR A 225 15.47 -9.12 14.98
N ASN A 226 14.77 -8.74 13.91
CA ASN A 226 15.37 -8.26 12.66
C ASN A 226 15.32 -6.73 12.52
N LYS A 227 14.98 -6.02 13.62
CA LYS A 227 14.76 -4.57 13.58
C LYS A 227 16.00 -3.85 13.03
N THR A 228 15.77 -2.93 12.11
CA THR A 228 16.85 -2.14 11.51
C THR A 228 17.59 -1.31 12.57
N PRO A 229 18.93 -1.27 12.55
CA PRO A 229 19.73 -0.45 13.47
C PRO A 229 19.66 1.05 13.15
N LEU A 230 19.05 1.42 12.02
CA LEU A 230 18.83 2.82 11.62
C LEU A 230 17.85 3.53 12.58
N LEU A 231 16.88 2.80 13.13
CA LEU A 231 15.90 3.39 14.04
C LEU A 231 16.44 3.51 15.46
N LYS A 232 16.54 4.76 15.93
CA LYS A 232 16.99 5.14 17.27
C LYS A 232 16.06 6.21 17.83
N PRO A 233 15.94 6.34 19.16
CA PRO A 233 15.15 7.41 19.75
C PRO A 233 15.61 8.79 19.25
N LEU A 234 14.68 9.59 18.73
CA LEU A 234 14.95 10.88 18.08
C LEU A 234 14.89 12.05 19.07
N LYS A 235 14.14 11.89 20.17
CA LYS A 235 13.94 12.91 21.21
C LYS A 235 13.40 14.23 20.62
N LEU A 236 12.37 14.12 19.80
CA LEU A 236 11.66 15.26 19.23
C LEU A 236 10.78 15.92 20.30
N SER A 237 10.88 17.24 20.39
CA SER A 237 9.93 18.06 21.15
C SER A 237 8.54 18.01 20.51
N ALA A 238 7.52 18.42 21.28
CA ALA A 238 6.14 18.47 20.76
C ALA A 238 6.01 19.37 19.52
N GLN A 239 6.76 20.48 19.46
CA GLN A 239 6.75 21.36 18.29
C GLN A 239 7.43 20.70 17.09
N GLU A 240 8.56 20.02 17.28
CA GLU A 240 9.25 19.31 16.20
C GLU A 240 8.36 18.19 15.59
N LYS A 241 7.58 17.49 16.42
CA LYS A 241 6.61 16.50 15.92
C LYS A 241 5.52 17.13 15.07
N LYS A 242 4.94 18.25 15.52
CA LYS A 242 3.93 19.01 14.74
C LYS A 242 4.49 19.49 13.41
N ASP A 243 5.69 20.07 13.42
CA ASP A 243 6.34 20.56 12.20
C ASP A 243 6.64 19.40 11.24
N LEU A 244 7.15 18.28 11.76
CA LEU A 244 7.40 17.08 10.95
C LEU A 244 6.12 16.54 10.30
N ILE A 245 5.03 16.44 11.05
CA ILE A 245 3.72 16.02 10.51
C ILE A 245 3.26 16.99 9.42
N ALA A 246 3.35 18.31 9.66
CA ALA A 246 2.96 19.31 8.67
C ALA A 246 3.73 19.13 7.34
N PHE A 247 5.03 18.82 7.41
CA PHE A 247 5.82 18.51 6.22
C PHE A 247 5.41 17.20 5.55
N ILE A 248 5.18 16.13 6.31
CA ILE A 248 4.74 14.83 5.78
C ILE A 248 3.42 14.99 5.02
N GLU A 249 2.47 15.75 5.57
CA GLU A 249 1.21 16.05 4.88
C GLU A 249 1.40 16.87 3.60
N ALA A 250 2.43 17.72 3.53
CA ALA A 250 2.77 18.52 2.36
C ALA A 250 3.30 17.71 1.17
N LEU A 251 3.55 16.41 1.36
CA LEU A 251 3.88 15.43 0.30
C LEU A 251 2.64 14.91 -0.44
N SER A 252 1.45 15.27 0.03
CA SER A 252 0.15 14.95 -0.57
C SER A 252 -0.38 16.15 -1.35
N MET A 253 -1.29 15.90 -2.30
CA MET A 253 -2.01 17.00 -2.94
C MET A 253 -2.83 17.80 -1.91
N THR A 254 -3.15 19.06 -2.24
CA THR A 254 -4.01 19.89 -1.38
C THR A 254 -5.42 19.32 -1.22
N GLU A 255 -5.88 18.57 -2.21
CA GLU A 255 -7.15 17.86 -2.25
C GLU A 255 -6.91 16.41 -2.71
N PRO A 256 -7.70 15.43 -2.21
CA PRO A 256 -7.52 14.04 -2.61
C PRO A 256 -7.85 13.83 -4.09
N LEU A 257 -7.17 12.87 -4.73
CA LEU A 257 -7.56 12.40 -6.06
C LEU A 257 -8.83 11.57 -5.95
N ILE A 258 -9.95 12.15 -6.37
CA ILE A 258 -11.24 11.47 -6.47
C ILE A 258 -11.60 11.39 -7.95
N HIS A 259 -11.89 10.18 -8.42
CA HIS A 259 -12.44 9.94 -9.75
C HIS A 259 -13.94 9.69 -9.62
N ASP A 260 -14.69 10.10 -10.63
CA ASP A 260 -16.11 9.76 -10.72
C ASP A 260 -16.28 8.25 -10.89
N ASP A 261 -17.32 7.70 -10.27
CA ASP A 261 -17.66 6.30 -10.46
C ASP A 261 -18.01 6.04 -11.94
N PRO A 262 -17.47 4.96 -12.54
CA PRO A 262 -17.82 4.62 -13.91
C PRO A 262 -19.29 4.23 -13.97
N LYS A 263 -19.99 4.71 -14.99
CA LYS A 263 -21.31 4.17 -15.34
C LYS A 263 -21.12 2.78 -15.91
N LEU A 264 -21.48 1.76 -15.14
CA LEU A 264 -21.40 0.37 -15.61
C LEU A 264 -22.51 0.09 -16.64
N PRO A 265 -22.22 -0.66 -17.71
CA PRO A 265 -23.22 -1.05 -18.69
C PRO A 265 -24.19 -2.10 -18.15
N GLY A 266 -25.48 -1.93 -18.48
CA GLY A 266 -26.58 -2.83 -18.13
C GLY A 266 -27.04 -2.77 -16.66
N ASP A 267 -28.21 -3.35 -16.40
CA ASP A 267 -28.78 -3.53 -15.04
C ASP A 267 -28.36 -4.87 -14.40
N TYR A 268 -27.25 -5.46 -14.85
CA TYR A 268 -26.81 -6.79 -14.43
C TYR A 268 -26.51 -6.81 -12.93
N GLN A 269 -27.46 -7.34 -12.16
CA GLN A 269 -27.26 -7.65 -10.77
C GLN A 269 -26.25 -8.79 -10.65
N PRO A 270 -25.41 -8.81 -9.60
CA PRO A 270 -24.64 -10.00 -9.27
C PRO A 270 -25.58 -11.20 -9.22
N LEU A 271 -25.19 -12.33 -9.83
CA LEU A 271 -25.93 -13.57 -9.61
C LEU A 271 -26.06 -13.77 -8.10
N PRO A 272 -27.28 -14.04 -7.58
CA PRO A 272 -27.47 -14.23 -6.16
C PRO A 272 -26.48 -15.28 -5.67
N ALA A 273 -25.92 -15.06 -4.47
CA ALA A 273 -25.01 -16.04 -3.87
C ALA A 273 -25.69 -17.42 -3.89
N PRO A 274 -24.98 -18.49 -4.27
CA PRO A 274 -25.56 -19.83 -4.25
C PRO A 274 -26.15 -20.07 -2.86
N VAL A 275 -27.44 -20.37 -2.83
CA VAL A 275 -28.13 -20.73 -1.59
C VAL A 275 -27.49 -22.03 -1.10
N LYS A 276 -26.89 -21.98 0.09
CA LYS A 276 -26.30 -23.15 0.74
C LYS A 276 -27.35 -24.18 1.09
#